data_AF-A0A183ENU2-F1
#
_entry.id   AF-A0A183ENU2-F1
#
_cell.length_a   1.000
_cell.length_b   1.000
_cell.length_c   1.000
_cell.angle_alpha   90.00
_cell.angle_beta   90.00
_cell.angle_gamma   90.00
#
_symmetry.space_group_name_H-M   'P 1'
#
loop_
_entity.id
_entity.type
_entity.pdbx_description
1 polymer ?
#
loop_
_entity_poly.entity_id
_entity_poly.type
_entity_poly.pdbx_seq_one_letter_code
_entity_poly.pdbx_strand_id
1 'polypeptide(L)'
;MKPKTCTRARNVRRNEEEANWTQVSQDGYNNCELIDERLIGVCQTPEQQSSISIVFRDFSPLPGALEFKPGHSYYFISEFRLFATNFAKEKNKTFWGSKRW
;
A
#
# COMPACT_ATOMS: atom_id res chain seq x y z
N MET A 1 -9.14 -9.58 18.05
CA MET A 1 -8.18 -8.45 18.01
C MET A 1 -8.96 -7.21 17.58
N LYS A 2 -8.89 -6.08 18.30
CA LYS A 2 -9.61 -4.86 17.91
C LYS A 2 -8.75 -4.07 16.91
N PRO A 3 -9.30 -3.58 15.80
CA PRO A 3 -8.55 -2.74 14.88
C PRO A 3 -8.16 -1.43 15.59
N LYS A 4 -6.88 -1.04 15.48
CA LYS A 4 -6.41 0.28 15.87
C LYS A 4 -6.34 1.16 14.64
N THR A 5 -6.89 2.37 14.74
CA THR A 5 -6.75 3.39 13.70
C THR A 5 -5.49 4.20 13.96
N CYS A 6 -4.50 4.06 13.07
CA CYS A 6 -3.29 4.87 13.09
C CYS A 6 -3.51 6.17 12.32
N THR A 7 -3.79 7.27 13.02
CA THR A 7 -4.07 8.55 12.36
C THR A 7 -2.78 9.29 11.99
N ARG A 8 -2.09 8.85 10.93
CA ARG A 8 -1.04 9.66 10.30
C ARG A 8 -1.67 10.53 9.21
N ALA A 9 -2.40 11.56 9.62
CA ALA A 9 -3.11 12.45 8.71
C ALA A 9 -2.12 13.25 7.85
N ARG A 10 -1.98 12.92 6.57
CA ARG A 10 -1.62 13.91 5.55
C ARG A 10 -2.91 14.36 4.87
N ASN A 11 -3.21 15.66 4.95
CA ASN A 11 -4.29 16.28 4.18
C ASN A 11 -3.98 16.14 2.69
N VAL A 12 -4.52 15.13 2.02
CA VAL A 12 -4.34 14.95 0.58
C VAL A 12 -5.65 14.46 -0.02
N ARG A 13 -6.05 15.12 -1.11
CA ARG A 13 -7.28 14.82 -1.86
C ARG A 13 -7.12 13.46 -2.56
N ARG A 14 -8.08 12.58 -2.30
CA ARG A 14 -8.21 11.23 -2.88
C ARG A 14 -8.12 11.30 -4.41
N ASN A 15 -7.03 10.81 -4.99
CA ASN A 15 -6.95 10.36 -6.37
C ASN A 15 -5.78 9.35 -6.41
N GLU A 16 -6.11 8.10 -6.74
CA GLU A 16 -5.25 6.89 -6.69
C GLU A 16 -4.65 6.56 -5.31
N GLU A 17 -5.35 5.69 -4.60
CA GLU A 17 -4.93 5.11 -3.32
C GLU A 17 -4.24 3.78 -3.59
N GLU A 18 -2.90 3.77 -3.65
CA GLU A 18 -2.18 2.51 -3.50
C GLU A 18 -2.15 2.14 -2.02
N ALA A 19 -2.63 0.93 -1.68
CA ALA A 19 -2.63 0.45 -0.31
C ALA A 19 -1.58 -0.65 -0.14
N ASN A 20 -0.60 -0.43 0.73
CA ASN A 20 0.36 -1.46 1.11
C ASN A 20 -0.12 -2.15 2.39
N TRP A 21 -0.15 -3.48 2.34
CA TRP A 21 -0.38 -4.32 3.51
C TRP A 21 0.95 -4.88 3.99
N THR A 22 1.32 -4.51 5.21
CA THR A 22 2.66 -4.79 5.75
C THR A 22 2.54 -5.38 7.14
N GLN A 23 3.22 -6.49 7.39
CA GLN A 23 3.41 -7.03 8.73
C GLN A 23 4.46 -6.19 9.45
N VAL A 24 4.24 -5.93 10.74
CA VAL A 24 5.16 -5.17 11.59
C VAL A 24 5.36 -5.86 12.94
N SER A 25 6.38 -5.43 13.68
CA SER A 25 6.56 -5.80 15.07
C SER A 25 5.45 -5.25 15.98
N GLN A 26 5.37 -5.76 17.21
CA GLN A 26 4.41 -5.27 18.22
C GLN A 26 4.63 -3.78 18.52
N ASP A 27 5.88 -3.35 18.62
CA ASP A 27 6.24 -1.95 18.88
C ASP A 27 5.87 -1.07 17.68
N GLY A 28 6.13 -1.53 16.46
CA GLY A 28 5.69 -0.85 15.24
C GLY A 28 4.17 -0.67 15.20
N TYR A 29 3.40 -1.69 15.57
CA TYR A 29 1.94 -1.60 15.65
C TYR A 29 1.45 -0.63 16.74
N ASN A 30 2.14 -0.56 17.88
CA ASN A 30 1.75 0.33 18.97
C ASN A 30 2.06 1.80 18.67
N ASN A 31 3.18 2.07 18.00
CA ASN A 31 3.63 3.42 17.66
C ASN A 31 3.18 3.87 16.27
N CYS A 32 2.51 3.00 15.50
CA CYS A 32 2.14 3.23 14.10
C CYS A 32 3.36 3.51 13.20
N GLU A 33 4.42 2.73 13.39
CA GLU A 33 5.69 2.81 12.67
C GLU A 33 5.99 1.48 11.95
N LEU A 34 6.65 1.58 10.80
CA LEU A 34 7.12 0.42 10.04
C LEU A 34 8.44 -0.05 10.66
N ILE A 35 8.35 -0.91 11.69
CA ILE A 35 9.48 -1.53 12.38
C ILE A 35 9.43 -3.04 12.10
N ASP A 36 10.57 -3.60 11.69
CA ASP A 36 10.71 -4.99 11.24
C ASP A 36 9.65 -5.35 10.18
N GLU A 37 9.52 -4.45 9.21
CA GLU A 37 8.41 -4.47 8.28
C GLU A 37 8.59 -5.51 7.19
N ARG A 38 7.48 -6.16 6.84
CA ARG A 38 7.44 -7.17 5.79
C ARG A 38 6.23 -6.97 4.91
N LEU A 39 6.47 -6.67 3.64
CA LEU A 39 5.42 -6.46 2.65
C LEU A 39 4.67 -7.77 2.37
N ILE A 40 3.36 -7.74 2.53
CA ILE A 40 2.47 -8.88 2.29
C ILE A 40 1.76 -8.74 0.96
N GLY A 41 1.37 -7.52 0.61
CA GLY A 41 0.73 -7.23 -0.66
C GLY A 41 0.55 -5.74 -0.91
N VAL A 42 0.33 -5.42 -2.17
CA VAL A 42 0.07 -4.05 -2.64
C VAL A 42 -1.23 -4.07 -3.45
N CYS A 43 -2.13 -3.15 -3.13
CA CYS A 43 -3.28 -2.84 -3.95
C CYS A 43 -2.90 -1.68 -4.87
N GLN A 44 -2.54 -1.96 -6.12
CA GLN A 44 -2.09 -0.94 -7.08
C GLN A 44 -3.25 -0.29 -7.83
N THR A 45 -4.28 -1.09 -8.15
CA THR A 45 -5.37 -0.67 -9.04
C THR A 45 -6.69 -0.67 -8.28
N PRO A 46 -7.30 0.49 -8.01
CA PRO A 46 -8.57 0.57 -7.29
C PRO A 46 -9.75 -0.03 -8.08
N GLU A 47 -9.63 -0.08 -9.41
CA GLU A 47 -10.65 -0.63 -10.31
C GLU A 47 -10.65 -2.17 -10.35
N GLN A 48 -9.58 -2.81 -9.86
CA GLN A 48 -9.47 -4.26 -9.85
C GLN A 48 -9.52 -4.81 -8.42
N GLN A 49 -10.40 -5.78 -8.20
CA GLN A 49 -10.47 -6.47 -6.92
C GLN A 49 -9.20 -7.32 -6.71
N SER A 50 -8.32 -6.84 -5.82
CA SER A 50 -7.18 -7.59 -5.32
C SER A 50 -7.55 -8.27 -4.01
N SER A 51 -7.15 -9.54 -3.84
CA SER A 51 -7.37 -10.30 -2.61
C SER A 51 -6.07 -10.94 -2.13
N ILE A 52 -5.86 -10.90 -0.82
CA ILE A 52 -4.70 -11.51 -0.17
C ILE A 52 -5.20 -12.67 0.67
N SER A 53 -4.66 -13.87 0.43
CA SER A 53 -4.98 -15.07 1.20
C SER A 53 -3.87 -15.35 2.20
N ILE A 54 -4.19 -15.29 3.50
CA ILE A 54 -3.25 -15.60 4.58
C ILE A 54 -3.48 -17.04 5.03
N VAL A 55 -2.41 -17.84 5.05
CA VAL A 55 -2.45 -19.23 5.50
C VAL A 55 -1.70 -19.36 6.82
N PHE A 56 -2.40 -19.82 7.85
CA PHE A 56 -1.81 -20.10 9.17
C PHE A 56 -1.15 -21.48 9.15
N ARG A 57 0.18 -21.52 9.23
CA ARG A 57 0.97 -22.74 9.29
C ARG A 57 2.28 -22.49 10.04
N ASP A 58 2.76 -23.51 10.73
CA ASP A 58 4.00 -23.44 11.50
C ASP A 58 5.25 -23.37 10.62
N PHE A 59 5.22 -24.03 9.46
CA PHE A 59 6.31 -24.08 8.50
C PHE A 59 5.82 -23.81 7.10
N SER A 60 6.54 -22.95 6.38
CA SER A 60 6.29 -22.67 4.98
C SER A 60 7.34 -23.32 4.09
N PRO A 61 6.93 -24.11 3.07
CA PRO A 61 7.89 -24.62 2.08
C PRO A 61 8.48 -23.51 1.20
N LEU A 62 7.83 -22.33 1.18
CA LEU A 62 8.32 -21.15 0.48
C LEU A 62 9.24 -20.35 1.42
N PRO A 63 10.53 -20.16 1.06
CA PRO A 63 11.44 -19.34 1.85
C PRO A 63 10.94 -17.89 1.85
N GLY A 64 10.87 -17.28 3.02
CA GLY A 64 10.37 -15.91 3.13
C GLY A 64 8.87 -15.79 2.87
N ALA A 65 8.07 -16.84 3.13
CA ALA A 65 6.62 -16.73 3.34
C ALA A 65 6.25 -16.72 4.83
N LEU A 66 5.01 -16.35 5.15
CA LEU A 66 4.55 -16.14 6.52
C LEU A 66 4.46 -17.47 7.28
N GLU A 67 4.92 -17.45 8.52
CA GLU A 67 4.87 -18.57 9.45
C GLU A 67 4.25 -18.10 10.76
N PHE A 68 3.24 -18.84 11.22
CA PHE A 68 2.42 -18.48 12.37
C PHE A 68 2.55 -19.54 13.43
N LYS A 69 3.19 -19.20 14.55
CA LYS A 69 3.39 -20.11 15.67
C LYS A 69 2.28 -19.95 16.72
N PRO A 70 1.84 -21.04 17.36
CA PRO A 70 0.90 -20.98 18.47
C PRO A 70 1.43 -20.09 19.60
N GLY A 71 0.55 -19.28 20.19
CA GLY A 71 0.90 -18.39 21.31
C GLY A 71 1.59 -17.07 20.92
N HIS A 72 1.88 -16.85 19.63
CA HIS A 72 2.43 -15.59 19.14
C HIS A 72 1.34 -14.65 18.60
N SER A 73 1.55 -13.35 18.76
CA SER A 73 0.70 -12.30 18.19
C SER A 73 1.37 -11.67 16.98
N TYR A 74 0.60 -11.51 15.90
CA TYR A 74 1.08 -10.97 14.63
C TYR A 74 0.31 -9.69 14.30
N TYR A 75 1.03 -8.67 13.85
CA TYR A 75 0.47 -7.33 13.66
C TYR A 75 0.65 -6.88 12.22
N PHE A 76 -0.37 -6.20 11.69
CA PHE A 76 -0.40 -5.70 10.33
C PHE A 76 -0.83 -4.24 10.33
N ILE A 77 -0.20 -3.45 9.45
CA ILE A 77 -0.55 -2.06 9.17
C ILE A 77 -0.89 -1.96 7.68
N SER A 78 -1.99 -1.29 7.38
CA SER A 78 -2.33 -0.84 6.03
C SER A 78 -1.94 0.64 5.89
N GLU A 79 -1.00 0.94 5.01
CA GLU A 79 -0.66 2.33 4.65
C GLU A 79 -1.19 2.68 3.27
N PHE A 80 -1.81 3.85 3.14
CA PHE A 80 -2.21 4.40 1.85
C PHE A 80 -1.12 5.37 1.38
N ARG A 81 -0.52 5.11 0.22
CA ARG A 81 0.36 6.06 -0.45
C ARG A 81 -0.42 6.73 -1.58
N LEU A 82 -0.35 8.04 -1.58
CA LEU A 82 -0.86 8.85 -2.68
C LEU A 82 0.32 9.20 -3.57
N PHE A 83 0.28 8.75 -4.81
CA PHE A 83 1.18 9.23 -5.83
C PHE A 83 0.61 10.53 -6.38
N ALA A 84 1.40 11.59 -6.36
CA ALA A 84 1.10 12.75 -7.20
C ALA A 84 1.30 12.28 -8.65
N THR A 85 0.24 11.86 -9.32
CA THR A 85 0.33 11.68 -10.77
C THR A 85 0.63 13.06 -11.36
N ASN A 86 1.82 13.19 -11.96
CA ASN A 86 2.12 14.35 -12.76
C ASN A 86 1.05 14.40 -13.85
N PHE A 87 0.28 15.47 -13.88
CA PHE A 87 -0.63 15.80 -14.97
C PHE A 87 0.17 15.80 -16.29
N ALA A 88 0.21 14.67 -16.99
CA ALA A 88 0.53 14.63 -18.40
C ALA A 88 -0.62 15.30 -19.13
N LYS A 89 -0.66 16.64 -19.13
CA LYS A 89 -1.56 17.39 -20.00
C LYS A 89 -0.94 17.38 -21.38
N GLU A 90 -1.27 16.34 -22.13
CA GLU A 90 -1.09 16.28 -23.58
C GLU A 90 -1.85 17.46 -24.20
N LYS A 91 -1.14 18.56 -24.44
CA LYS A 91 -1.59 19.73 -25.19
C LYS A 91 -0.54 20.05 -26.26
N ASN A 92 -0.29 19.10 -27.15
CA ASN A 92 0.37 19.38 -28.43
C ASN A 92 -0.41 18.76 -29.59
N LYS A 93 -1.63 19.25 -29.78
CA LYS A 93 -2.34 19.18 -31.06
C LYS A 93 -3.05 20.51 -31.31
N THR A 94 -2.33 21.42 -31.97
CA THR A 94 -2.79 22.12 -33.17
C THR A 94 -1.62 22.91 -33.75
N PHE A 95 -0.91 22.25 -34.66
CA PHE A 95 -0.07 22.87 -35.66
C PHE A 95 -1.00 23.61 -36.64
N TRP A 96 -1.22 24.91 -36.42
CA TRP A 96 -1.68 25.81 -37.47
C TRP A 96 -0.53 26.75 -37.79
N GLY A 97 0.34 26.28 -38.67
CA GLY A 97 1.10 27.19 -39.51
C GLY A 97 0.13 27.85 -40.49
N SER A 98 -0.02 29.17 -40.41
CA SER A 98 -0.33 29.97 -41.59
C SER A 98 0.58 31.19 -41.60
N LYS A 99 1.30 31.29 -42.72
CA LYS A 99 2.37 32.25 -43.00
C LYS A 99 1.79 33.66 -43.14
N ARG A 100 2.57 34.61 -42.67
CA ARG A 100 2.54 36.02 -43.07
C ARG A 100 2.95 36.14 -44.56
N TRP A 101 2.08 36.74 -45.37
CA TRP A 101 2.38 37.69 -46.46
C TRP A 101 1.22 38.68 -46.50
#